data_AF-A0A136Q8D5-F1
#
_entry.id   AF-A0A136Q8D5-F1
#
_cell.length_a   1.000
_cell.length_b   1.000
_cell.length_c   1.000
_cell.angle_alpha   90.00
_cell.angle_beta   90.00
_cell.angle_gamma   90.00
#
_symmetry.space_group_name_H-M   'P 1'
#
loop_
_entity.id
_entity.type
_entity.pdbx_description
1 polymer ?
#
loop_
_entity_poly.entity_id
_entity_poly.type
_entity_poly.pdbx_seq_one_letter_code
_entity_poly.pdbx_strand_id
1 'polypeptide(L)'
;MAKEAILHQRYRRTIEKLNPERVKALILAMFDYAESGEHEELDEVTDIAFTSIQEQMEYDDLQYQEKCDKNRENIRKRWNKKDTTVYDRIPPYTNDTNTKSNTNT
;
A
#
# COMPACT_ATOMS: atom_id res chain seq x y z
N MET A 1 -2.92 6.27 8.85
CA MET A 1 -3.69 6.68 7.67
C MET A 1 -2.73 6.75 6.51
N ALA A 2 -2.97 5.97 5.44
CA ALA A 2 -2.16 6.13 4.25
C ALA A 2 -2.41 7.54 3.68
N LYS A 3 -1.34 8.18 3.25
CA LYS A 3 -1.40 9.56 2.74
C LYS A 3 -1.78 9.62 1.25
N GLU A 4 -2.02 8.47 0.64
CA GLU A 4 -2.20 8.32 -0.80
C GLU A 4 -3.63 7.91 -1.11
N ALA A 5 -4.41 8.82 -1.71
CA ALA A 5 -5.70 8.49 -2.30
C ALA A 5 -5.49 7.83 -3.67
N ILE A 6 -5.83 6.54 -3.80
CA ILE A 6 -5.70 5.80 -5.06
C ILE A 6 -6.96 6.01 -5.91
N LEU A 7 -6.77 6.55 -7.12
CA LEU A 7 -7.83 6.65 -8.13
C LEU A 7 -7.97 5.33 -8.90
N HIS A 8 -9.05 4.61 -8.62
CA HIS A 8 -9.38 3.37 -9.32
C HIS A 8 -10.17 3.65 -10.59
N GLN A 9 -9.87 2.94 -11.68
CA GLN A 9 -10.58 3.06 -12.96
C GLN A 9 -12.11 2.90 -12.84
N ARG A 10 -12.57 2.11 -11.87
CA ARG A 10 -14.00 1.89 -11.60
C ARG A 10 -14.75 3.17 -11.22
N TYR A 11 -14.06 4.16 -10.65
CA TYR A 11 -14.65 5.45 -10.26
C TYR A 11 -15.12 6.25 -11.47
N ARG A 12 -14.60 5.96 -12.67
CA ARG A 12 -15.04 6.57 -13.92
C ARG A 12 -16.57 6.52 -14.09
N ARG A 13 -17.18 5.37 -13.81
CA ARG A 13 -18.64 5.19 -13.96
C ARG A 13 -19.45 6.06 -13.01
N THR A 14 -18.89 6.38 -11.84
CA THR A 14 -19.50 7.27 -10.85
C THR A 14 -19.31 8.72 -11.27
N ILE A 15 -18.08 9.09 -11.63
CA ILE A 15 -17.71 10.46 -12.05
C ILE A 15 -18.51 10.90 -13.28
N GLU A 16 -18.69 10.03 -14.28
CA GLU A 16 -19.46 10.35 -15.51
C GLU A 16 -20.95 10.65 -15.25
N LYS A 17 -21.50 10.21 -14.10
CA LYS A 17 -22.91 10.45 -13.72
C LYS A 17 -23.09 11.73 -12.90
N LEU A 18 -22.01 12.34 -12.44
CA LEU A 18 -22.03 13.53 -11.60
C LEU A 18 -21.84 14.78 -12.47
N ASN A 19 -22.40 15.90 -12.04
CA ASN A 19 -22.08 17.18 -12.65
C ASN A 19 -20.66 17.63 -12.22
N PRO A 20 -20.01 18.57 -12.94
CA PRO A 20 -18.64 18.98 -12.62
C PRO A 20 -18.45 19.51 -11.19
N GLU A 21 -19.45 20.17 -10.63
CA GLU A 21 -19.40 20.70 -9.25
C GLU A 21 -19.36 19.58 -8.21
N ARG A 22 -20.20 18.56 -8.37
CA ARG A 22 -20.21 17.37 -7.51
C ARG A 22 -18.95 16.54 -7.65
N VAL A 23 -18.40 16.44 -8.87
CA VAL A 23 -17.09 15.79 -9.08
C VAL A 23 -16.00 16.53 -8.32
N LYS A 24 -15.99 17.87 -8.36
CA LYS A 24 -15.04 18.68 -7.59
C LYS A 24 -15.21 18.43 -6.08
N ALA A 25 -16.44 18.48 -5.57
CA ALA A 25 -16.73 18.25 -4.15
C ALA A 25 -16.28 16.84 -3.71
N LEU A 26 -16.58 15.81 -4.51
CA LEU A 26 -16.17 14.44 -4.27
C LEU A 26 -14.64 14.30 -4.17
N ILE A 27 -13.91 14.90 -5.11
CA ILE A 27 -12.44 14.83 -5.13
C ILE A 27 -11.84 15.52 -3.90
N LEU A 28 -12.36 16.69 -3.51
CA LEU A 28 -11.90 17.39 -2.31
C LEU A 28 -12.18 16.57 -1.04
N ALA A 29 -13.39 16.01 -0.90
CA ALA A 29 -13.73 15.14 0.22
C ALA A 29 -12.81 13.92 0.33
N MET A 30 -12.40 13.32 -0.80
CA MET A 30 -11.41 12.23 -0.80
C MET A 30 -10.05 12.67 -0.24
N PHE A 31 -9.59 13.89 -0.53
CA PHE A 31 -8.34 14.41 0.01
C PHE A 31 -8.46 14.73 1.50
N ASP A 32 -9.53 15.42 1.90
CA ASP A 32 -9.78 15.78 3.30
C ASP A 32 -9.86 14.53 4.17
N TYR A 33 -10.58 13.51 3.69
CA TYR A 33 -10.70 12.23 4.37
C TYR A 33 -9.36 11.48 4.45
N ALA A 34 -8.55 11.50 3.39
CA ALA A 34 -7.22 10.88 3.43
C ALA A 34 -6.27 11.58 4.42
N GLU A 35 -6.40 12.90 4.60
CA GLU A 35 -5.56 13.67 5.51
C GLU A 35 -6.02 13.59 6.98
N SER A 36 -7.32 13.72 7.22
CA SER A 36 -7.88 13.92 8.56
C SER A 36 -8.80 12.79 9.03
N GLY A 37 -9.30 11.95 8.12
CA GLY A 37 -10.37 10.98 8.39
C GLY A 37 -11.78 11.59 8.38
N GLU A 38 -11.91 12.88 8.06
CA GLU A 38 -13.17 13.62 8.00
C GLU A 38 -13.24 14.43 6.70
N HIS A 39 -14.44 14.86 6.29
CA HIS A 39 -14.64 15.76 5.14
C HIS A 39 -15.81 16.71 5.40
N GLU A 40 -15.89 17.81 4.63
CA GLU A 40 -17.02 18.74 4.68
C GLU A 40 -18.35 18.09 4.25
N GLU A 41 -19.48 18.62 4.73
CA GLU A 41 -20.81 18.09 4.39
C GLU A 41 -21.08 18.09 2.87
N LEU A 42 -21.48 16.95 2.34
CA LEU A 42 -21.77 16.74 0.92
C LEU A 42 -23.29 16.68 0.67
N ASP A 43 -23.72 17.02 -0.54
CA ASP A 43 -25.10 16.75 -0.94
C ASP A 43 -25.35 15.23 -1.05
N GLU A 44 -26.58 14.78 -0.82
CA GLU A 44 -26.94 13.36 -0.72
C GLU A 44 -26.36 12.49 -1.85
N VAL A 45 -26.37 12.97 -3.09
CA VAL A 45 -25.87 12.19 -4.24
C VAL A 45 -24.34 12.05 -4.19
N THR A 46 -23.65 13.12 -3.82
CA THR A 46 -22.19 13.12 -3.71
C THR A 46 -21.73 12.33 -2.48
N ASP A 47 -22.48 12.39 -1.39
CA ASP A 47 -22.23 11.64 -0.16
C ASP A 47 -22.34 10.12 -0.37
N ILE A 48 -23.37 9.67 -1.09
CA ILE A 48 -23.52 8.26 -1.49
C ILE A 48 -22.34 7.82 -2.37
N ALA A 49 -21.92 8.65 -3.33
CA ALA A 49 -20.77 8.37 -4.17
C ALA A 49 -19.47 8.29 -3.35
N PHE A 50 -19.32 9.20 -2.38
CA PHE A 50 -18.19 9.25 -1.48
C PHE A 50 -18.12 8.01 -0.58
N THR A 51 -19.23 7.61 0.06
CA THR A 51 -19.31 6.42 0.92
C THR A 51 -18.79 5.17 0.20
N SER A 52 -19.17 4.97 -1.07
CA SER A 52 -18.69 3.83 -1.86
C SER A 52 -17.18 3.87 -2.14
N ILE A 53 -16.59 5.06 -2.23
CA ILE A 53 -15.14 5.26 -2.42
C ILE A 53 -14.40 5.11 -1.09
N GLN A 54 -14.98 5.64 -0.01
CA GLN A 54 -14.45 5.57 1.34
C GLN A 54 -14.19 4.11 1.76
N GLU A 55 -15.17 3.22 1.56
CA GLU A 55 -15.00 1.78 1.84
C GLU A 55 -13.78 1.18 1.13
N GLN A 56 -13.47 1.64 -0.08
CA GLN A 56 -12.29 1.17 -0.80
C GLN A 56 -10.99 1.75 -0.25
N MET A 57 -10.99 3.04 0.10
CA MET A 57 -9.83 3.68 0.71
C MET A 57 -9.46 2.98 2.01
N GLU A 58 -10.45 2.67 2.86
CA GLU A 58 -10.25 1.90 4.09
C GLU A 58 -9.70 0.49 3.82
N TYR A 59 -10.22 -0.20 2.80
CA TYR A 59 -9.70 -1.51 2.39
C TYR A 59 -8.24 -1.44 1.92
N ASP A 60 -7.91 -0.47 1.07
CA ASP A 60 -6.57 -0.28 0.52
C ASP A 60 -5.57 0.05 1.65
N ASP A 61 -5.98 0.88 2.61
CA ASP A 61 -5.21 1.19 3.82
C ASP A 61 -4.91 -0.06 4.64
N LEU A 62 -5.92 -0.91 4.88
CA LEU A 62 -5.75 -2.16 5.61
C LEU A 62 -4.77 -3.09 4.89
N GLN A 63 -4.93 -3.27 3.58
CA GLN A 63 -4.03 -4.11 2.78
C GLN A 63 -2.60 -3.59 2.79
N TYR A 64 -2.41 -2.28 2.73
CA TYR A 64 -1.10 -1.65 2.83
C TYR A 64 -0.46 -1.90 4.19
N GLN A 65 -1.20 -1.70 5.29
CA GLN A 65 -0.69 -1.96 6.65
C GLN A 65 -0.30 -3.42 6.85
N GLU A 66 -1.14 -4.37 6.42
CA GLU A 66 -0.80 -5.79 6.48
C GLU A 66 0.49 -6.12 5.74
N LYS A 67 0.69 -5.54 4.56
CA LYS A 67 1.92 -5.73 3.79
C LYS A 67 3.13 -5.17 4.53
N CYS A 68 3.00 -3.99 5.12
CA CYS A 68 4.04 -3.39 5.96
C CYS A 68 4.38 -4.26 7.18
N ASP A 69 3.38 -4.84 7.84
CA ASP A 69 3.57 -5.74 8.98
C ASP A 69 4.29 -7.03 8.59
N LYS A 70 3.82 -7.69 7.52
CA LYS A 70 4.47 -8.89 6.97
C LYS A 70 5.93 -8.60 6.60
N ASN A 71 6.19 -7.45 5.98
CA ASN A 71 7.55 -7.03 5.64
C ASN A 71 8.41 -6.77 6.88
N ARG A 72 7.89 -6.08 7.89
CA ARG A 72 8.57 -5.87 9.19
C ARG A 72 8.91 -7.20 9.83
N GLU A 73 7.97 -8.14 9.88
CA GLU A 73 8.18 -9.47 10.45
C GLU A 73 9.25 -10.26 9.70
N ASN A 74 9.22 -10.25 8.37
CA ASN A 74 10.22 -10.93 7.52
C ASN A 74 11.64 -10.38 7.75
N ILE A 75 11.78 -9.05 7.83
CA ILE A 75 13.06 -8.39 8.14
C ILE A 75 13.53 -8.76 9.55
N ARG A 76 12.64 -8.71 10.56
CA ARG A 76 12.98 -9.14 11.93
C ARG A 76 13.43 -10.60 11.98
N LYS A 77 12.71 -11.52 11.33
CA LYS A 77 13.07 -12.95 11.23
C LYS A 77 14.45 -13.15 10.60
N ARG A 78 14.77 -12.38 9.54
CA ARG A 78 16.06 -12.46 8.85
C ARG A 78 17.22 -12.00 9.73
N TRP A 79 17.09 -10.84 10.39
CA TRP A 79 18.20 -10.23 11.14
C TRP A 79 18.33 -10.71 12.59
N ASN A 80 17.27 -11.26 13.18
CA ASN A 80 17.34 -11.86 14.52
C ASN A 80 17.91 -13.29 14.53
N LYS A 81 18.19 -13.87 13.36
CA LYS A 81 18.99 -15.10 13.29
C LYS A 81 20.45 -14.75 13.58
N LYS A 82 21.02 -15.36 14.63
CA LYS A 82 22.45 -15.28 14.97
C LYS A 82 23.38 -15.87 13.88
N ASP A 83 22.81 -16.53 12.89
CA ASP A 83 23.55 -17.06 11.75
C ASP A 83 22.74 -16.83 10.46
N THR A 84 23.12 -15.82 9.69
CA THR A 84 22.63 -15.60 8.31
C THR A 84 23.33 -16.51 7.31
N THR A 85 24.28 -17.32 7.75
CA THR A 85 25.06 -18.29 6.96
C THR A 85 24.35 -19.64 6.91
N VAL A 86 23.06 -19.64 6.59
CA VAL A 86 22.31 -20.90 6.43
C VAL A 86 22.55 -21.42 5.01
N TYR A 87 23.51 -22.33 4.88
CA TYR A 87 23.87 -23.02 3.63
C TYR A 87 22.96 -24.19 3.27
N ASP A 88 21.87 -24.42 4.01
CA ASP A 88 20.97 -25.59 3.88
C ASP A 88 20.34 -25.77 2.48
N ARG A 89 20.41 -24.75 1.62
CA ARG A 89 19.88 -24.77 0.25
C ARG A 89 20.95 -24.84 -0.84
N ILE A 90 22.23 -24.93 -0.48
CA ILE A 90 23.30 -25.17 -1.44
C ILE A 90 23.24 -26.65 -1.85
N PRO A 91 22.98 -26.97 -3.13
CA PRO A 91 23.06 -28.34 -3.61
C PRO A 91 24.48 -28.88 -3.37
N PRO A 92 24.65 -30.14 -2.93
CA PRO A 92 25.93 -30.69 -2.49
C PRO A 92 27.06 -30.70 -3.54
N TYR A 93 26.80 -30.24 -4.76
CA TYR A 93 27.72 -30.26 -5.90
C TYR A 93 27.93 -28.89 -6.55
N THR A 94 27.62 -27.78 -5.88
CA THR A 94 27.92 -26.43 -6.40
C THR A 94 29.36 -26.03 -6.08
N ASN A 95 30.32 -26.56 -6.85
CA ASN A 95 31.75 -26.26 -6.69
C ASN A 95 32.22 -25.01 -7.48
N ASP A 96 31.32 -24.35 -8.21
CA ASP A 96 31.71 -23.38 -9.26
C ASP A 96 31.92 -21.93 -8.80
N THR A 97 31.75 -21.62 -7.51
CA THR A 97 32.02 -20.26 -6.99
C THR A 97 32.76 -20.27 -5.66
N ASN A 98 33.94 -20.88 -5.63
CA ASN A 98 34.94 -20.61 -4.60
C ASN A 98 36.19 -20.00 -5.22
N THR A 99 36.09 -18.75 -5.68
CA THR A 99 37.26 -17.91 -5.94
C THR A 99 36.84 -16.45 -5.83
N LYS A 100 36.91 -15.88 -4.62
CA LYS A 100 37.57 -14.59 -4.39
C LYS A 100 38.16 -14.59 -2.99
N SER A 101 39.45 -14.90 -2.95
CA SER A 101 40.35 -14.66 -1.83
C SER A 101 40.28 -13.18 -1.46
N ASN A 102 40.01 -12.87 -0.19
CA ASN A 102 40.29 -11.55 0.36
C ASN A 102 41.82 -11.40 0.46
N THR A 103 42.46 -10.79 -0.52
CA THR A 103 43.80 -10.22 -0.34
C THR A 103 43.65 -8.77 0.13
N ASN A 104 43.69 -8.58 1.44
CA ASN A 104 44.11 -7.32 2.03
C ASN A 104 45.63 -7.36 2.16
N THR A 105 46.37 -6.66 1.30
CA THR A 105 47.68 -6.02 1.56
C THR A 105 47.94 -5.01 0.46
#